data_AF-A0A6P0TGN1-F1
#
_entry.id   AF-A0A6P0TGN1-F1
#
_cell.length_a   1.000
_cell.length_b   1.000
_cell.length_c   1.000
_cell.angle_alpha   90.00
_cell.angle_beta   90.00
_cell.angle_gamma   90.00
#
_symmetry.space_group_name_H-M   'P 1'
#
loop_
_entity.id
_entity.type
_entity.pdbx_description
1 polymer ?
#
loop_
_entity_poly.entity_id
_entity_poly.type
_entity_poly.pdbx_seq_one_letter_code
_entity_poly.pdbx_strand_id
1 'polypeptide(L)'
;MNNAPSPEPQRQHNLDGLENTQQSQPTSASNSASSDKSRYAFTIKEPKQDTFYFKTDDNGHPIKLGDGTYGIVYEVHNANNRPYAAKLLYQDQETDRSYERFHSEMSSAQLILDKIDEQGGDRNEFAGVIETEGGTDEFHESPAYNALREFLEPLQISNYVLVMPKYEKTLKQLLEEERADFYTLSDFNPTVNEYFPSGTPIISKDELESQIHANVESLTPNTKDDERKDIMQTLRDAMYPVTGYEILRCMNFDERINNMQPYIYAVAEGLKTLHQVRLLHLDLKPANIFVRKRGTRIDTVIGDLGFLDEVNRQFSDFSYKPYLDKTNQPSLPLGTRHYRSPEQKDFFDVADVEVRVGPDIELIIKDPKFNDTIIEKFDVVSFSQYKLEFEIADVRSRKFGENHSYFIRLEKPETEIANIIQPEKRTQVYFFKRQRHRTDLFGFGALIFELLTCGKSPERFYDSIRSYDTTSQDVETIMELYKQISNFQSTEPGIVQIFAPFKLHEASSTYAPPEIVSLILKCMLYKASNRFYNS
;
A
#
# COMPACT_ATOMS: atom_id res chain seq x y z
N MET A 1 -10.31 48.60 49.57
CA MET A 1 -10.24 48.02 50.93
C MET A 1 -10.19 46.51 50.80
N ASN A 2 -9.04 45.93 51.18
CA ASN A 2 -8.79 44.61 51.78
C ASN A 2 -9.38 43.35 51.11
N ASN A 3 -8.73 42.19 51.05
CA ASN A 3 -7.37 41.72 51.27
C ASN A 3 -7.37 40.27 50.76
N ALA A 4 -6.31 39.87 50.08
CA ALA A 4 -5.99 38.46 49.86
C ALA A 4 -5.49 37.81 51.17
N PRO A 5 -5.62 36.49 51.36
CA PRO A 5 -4.84 35.76 52.35
C PRO A 5 -3.64 35.03 51.71
N SER A 6 -2.51 35.20 52.39
CA SER A 6 -1.19 34.57 52.21
C SER A 6 -1.09 33.21 52.94
N PRO A 7 0.05 32.48 52.81
CA PRO A 7 0.11 31.02 52.84
C PRO A 7 0.50 30.40 54.21
N GLU A 8 0.27 29.09 54.35
CA GLU A 8 0.69 28.26 55.48
C GLU A 8 2.16 27.77 55.38
N PRO A 9 2.82 27.46 56.52
CA PRO A 9 4.27 27.40 56.62
C PRO A 9 4.88 25.98 56.61
N GLN A 10 6.18 26.00 56.34
CA GLN A 10 7.15 24.90 56.35
C GLN A 10 7.20 24.11 57.66
N ARG A 11 7.46 22.79 57.55
CA ARG A 11 8.09 21.99 58.61
C ARG A 11 9.42 21.43 58.12
N GLN A 12 10.48 21.85 58.83
CA GLN A 12 11.83 21.31 58.78
C GLN A 12 11.87 19.95 59.50
N HIS A 13 12.59 18.99 58.94
CA HIS A 13 13.21 17.90 59.69
C HIS A 13 14.69 17.83 59.32
N ASN A 14 15.54 18.16 60.29
CA ASN A 14 16.96 17.80 60.35
C ASN A 14 17.08 16.31 60.64
N LEU A 15 18.05 15.64 60.01
CA LEU A 15 18.83 14.55 60.60
C LEU A 15 20.21 14.50 59.90
N ASP A 16 21.24 14.84 60.66
CA ASP A 16 22.65 14.52 60.40
C ASP A 16 22.94 13.07 60.78
N GLY A 17 23.90 12.42 60.09
CA GLY A 17 24.60 11.26 60.64
C GLY A 17 25.10 10.20 59.65
N LEU A 18 26.27 10.47 59.06
CA LEU A 18 27.40 9.55 58.75
C LEU A 18 27.12 8.04 58.54
N GLU A 19 27.51 7.51 57.37
CA GLU A 19 28.57 6.49 57.30
C GLU A 19 29.13 6.29 55.87
N ASN A 20 30.45 6.07 55.84
CA ASN A 20 31.32 5.91 54.68
C ASN A 20 30.96 4.70 53.82
N THR A 21 30.95 4.86 52.49
CA THR A 21 31.25 3.74 51.59
C THR A 21 32.05 4.26 50.40
N GLN A 22 33.21 3.64 50.21
CA GLN A 22 34.24 4.00 49.24
C GLN A 22 33.68 3.94 47.81
N GLN A 23 33.63 5.09 47.14
CA GLN A 23 33.43 5.18 45.69
C GLN A 23 34.74 4.84 44.99
N SER A 24 34.75 3.69 44.33
CA SER A 24 35.67 3.37 43.24
C SER A 24 35.41 4.31 42.07
N GLN A 25 36.46 5.01 41.63
CA GLN A 25 36.45 5.88 40.47
C GLN A 25 36.12 5.08 39.20
N PRO A 26 35.15 5.49 38.36
CA PRO A 26 35.09 5.03 36.99
C PRO A 26 36.16 5.78 36.19
N THR A 27 37.16 5.02 35.74
CA THR A 27 38.16 5.45 34.76
C THR A 27 37.48 6.06 33.55
N SER A 28 37.86 7.31 33.25
CA SER A 28 37.49 8.09 32.08
C SER A 28 37.83 7.36 30.78
N ALA A 29 36.82 6.74 30.16
CA ALA A 29 36.83 6.29 28.78
C ALA A 29 35.54 6.78 28.11
N SER A 30 35.41 8.09 27.89
CA SER A 30 34.19 8.66 27.30
C SER A 30 34.43 9.93 26.47
N ASN A 31 35.56 10.04 25.77
CA ASN A 31 35.84 11.20 24.90
C ASN A 31 36.23 10.86 23.45
N SER A 32 36.11 9.59 23.01
CA SER A 32 36.35 9.20 21.59
C SER A 32 35.08 8.89 20.79
N ALA A 33 33.90 8.81 21.42
CA ALA A 33 32.66 8.40 20.74
C ALA A 33 31.91 9.56 20.05
N SER A 34 32.24 10.84 20.33
CA SER A 34 31.51 11.97 19.74
C SER A 34 32.06 12.40 18.37
N SER A 35 33.32 12.09 18.05
CA SER A 35 33.94 12.51 16.77
C SER A 35 33.54 11.63 15.59
N ASP A 36 33.05 10.41 15.83
CA ASP A 36 32.67 9.48 14.76
C ASP A 36 31.23 9.71 14.28
N LYS A 37 30.35 10.26 15.13
CA LYS A 37 28.95 10.52 14.75
C LYS A 37 28.82 11.51 13.59
N SER A 38 29.65 12.56 13.54
CA SER A 38 29.59 13.54 12.44
C SER A 38 29.96 12.96 11.07
N ARG A 39 30.66 11.81 11.04
CA ARG A 39 31.06 11.15 9.80
C ARG A 39 29.86 10.64 8.99
N TYR A 40 28.82 10.15 9.67
CA TYR A 40 27.64 9.55 9.06
C TYR A 40 26.44 10.50 9.00
N ALA A 41 26.69 11.81 9.10
CA ALA A 41 25.65 12.82 9.20
C ALA A 41 25.20 13.36 7.84
N PHE A 42 23.91 13.65 7.70
CA PHE A 42 23.33 14.47 6.64
C PHE A 42 22.23 15.35 7.22
N THR A 43 21.90 16.46 6.54
CA THR A 43 20.92 17.44 7.03
C THR A 43 19.79 17.59 6.04
N ILE A 44 18.55 17.43 6.52
CA ILE A 44 17.34 17.79 5.76
C ILE A 44 17.14 19.30 5.80
N LYS A 45 16.49 19.88 4.79
CA LYS A 45 16.26 21.33 4.69
C LYS A 45 14.81 21.74 4.88
N GLU A 46 13.88 20.88 4.48
CA GLU A 46 12.44 21.16 4.47
C GLU A 46 11.70 20.04 5.17
N PRO A 47 10.62 20.32 5.93
CA PRO A 47 10.11 21.64 6.34
C PRO A 47 10.93 22.29 7.47
N LYS A 48 11.83 21.54 8.11
CA LYS A 48 12.72 22.04 9.17
C LYS A 48 14.12 21.49 8.97
N GLN A 49 15.12 22.30 9.31
CA GLN A 49 16.51 21.86 9.30
C GLN A 49 16.77 20.94 10.49
N ASP A 50 17.03 19.67 10.24
CA ASP A 50 17.43 18.68 11.24
C ASP A 50 18.52 17.77 10.68
N THR A 51 19.38 17.26 11.57
CA THR A 51 20.52 16.43 11.21
C THR A 51 20.26 14.98 11.62
N PHE A 52 20.41 14.10 10.65
CA PHE A 52 20.25 12.66 10.80
C PHE A 52 21.57 11.95 10.59
N TYR A 53 21.69 10.79 11.22
CA TYR A 53 22.90 9.98 11.26
C TYR A 53 22.56 8.56 10.84
N PHE A 54 23.29 8.01 9.86
CA PHE A 54 23.13 6.61 9.50
C PHE A 54 23.55 5.71 10.65
N LYS A 55 22.74 4.68 10.90
CA LYS A 55 23.12 3.60 11.79
C LYS A 55 23.89 2.53 11.01
N THR A 56 24.99 2.08 11.56
CA THR A 56 25.82 1.03 10.96
C THR A 56 25.82 -0.23 11.81
N ASP A 57 26.10 -1.36 11.16
CA ASP A 57 26.45 -2.62 11.84
C ASP A 57 27.88 -2.56 12.43
N ASP A 58 28.32 -3.67 13.04
CA ASP A 58 29.66 -3.79 13.64
C ASP A 58 30.81 -3.68 12.62
N ASN A 59 30.52 -3.84 11.32
CA ASN A 59 31.48 -3.68 10.22
C ASN A 59 31.47 -2.25 9.64
N GLY A 60 30.65 -1.36 10.17
CA GLY A 60 30.48 -0.01 9.63
C GLY A 60 29.59 0.05 8.38
N HIS A 61 28.87 -1.03 8.05
CA HIS A 61 27.92 -1.03 6.93
C HIS A 61 26.60 -0.40 7.34
N PRO A 62 25.98 0.44 6.49
CA PRO A 62 24.70 1.05 6.82
C PRO A 62 23.59 -0.01 6.90
N ILE A 63 22.77 0.04 7.95
CA ILE A 63 21.68 -0.92 8.17
C ILE A 63 20.56 -0.66 7.16
N LYS A 64 20.47 -1.50 6.13
CA LYS A 64 19.40 -1.46 5.11
C LYS A 64 18.10 -1.98 5.72
N LEU A 65 17.02 -1.19 5.58
CA LEU A 65 15.67 -1.56 5.99
C LEU A 65 14.87 -2.19 4.84
N GLY A 66 15.12 -1.78 3.60
CA GLY A 66 14.38 -2.29 2.45
C GLY A 66 14.87 -1.75 1.12
N ASP A 67 14.36 -2.36 0.05
CA ASP A 67 14.59 -1.95 -1.34
C ASP A 67 13.22 -1.71 -1.99
N GLY A 68 13.04 -0.53 -2.56
CA GLY A 68 11.83 -0.15 -3.28
C GLY A 68 12.11 0.01 -4.77
N THR A 69 11.04 0.16 -5.56
CA THR A 69 11.18 0.36 -7.02
C THR A 69 11.98 1.62 -7.37
N TYR A 70 11.98 2.63 -6.49
CA TYR A 70 12.51 3.97 -6.77
C TYR A 70 13.63 4.40 -5.84
N GLY A 71 14.02 3.56 -4.90
CA GLY A 71 15.07 3.89 -3.96
C GLY A 71 15.31 2.81 -2.94
N ILE A 72 16.28 3.07 -2.09
CA ILE A 72 16.71 2.19 -1.01
C ILE A 72 16.46 2.87 0.33
N VAL A 73 16.06 2.10 1.34
CA VAL A 73 15.73 2.63 2.66
C VAL A 73 16.74 2.16 3.70
N TYR A 74 17.28 3.08 4.47
CA TYR A 74 18.26 2.83 5.53
C TYR A 74 17.76 3.29 6.90
N GLU A 75 18.25 2.66 7.97
CA GLU A 75 18.00 3.10 9.34
C GLU A 75 18.88 4.31 9.68
N VAL A 76 18.23 5.36 10.16
CA VAL A 76 18.91 6.57 10.63
C VAL A 76 18.37 6.96 12.00
N HIS A 77 19.06 7.87 12.69
CA HIS A 77 18.54 8.48 13.91
C HIS A 77 18.83 9.98 13.94
N ASN A 78 18.05 10.74 14.69
CA ASN A 78 18.34 12.16 14.91
C ASN A 78 19.34 12.36 16.07
N ALA A 79 19.63 13.62 16.43
CA ALA A 79 20.54 13.95 17.54
C ALA A 79 20.13 13.36 18.90
N ASN A 80 18.83 13.07 19.10
CA ASN A 80 18.30 12.48 20.33
C ASN A 80 18.28 10.94 20.30
N ASN A 81 18.95 10.31 19.34
CA ASN A 81 18.92 8.86 19.07
C ASN A 81 17.51 8.29 18.83
N ARG A 82 16.54 9.12 18.41
CA ARG A 82 15.22 8.62 18.00
C ARG A 82 15.36 7.96 16.62
N PRO A 83 14.82 6.75 16.39
CA PRO A 83 14.98 6.03 15.13
C PRO A 83 14.05 6.54 14.03
N TYR A 84 14.58 6.58 12.81
CA TYR A 84 13.95 7.02 11.57
C TYR A 84 14.38 6.12 10.41
N ALA A 85 13.73 6.31 9.27
CA ALA A 85 14.10 5.70 8.00
C ALA A 85 14.47 6.80 6.99
N ALA A 86 15.56 6.61 6.25
CA ALA A 86 15.96 7.48 5.16
C ALA A 86 15.83 6.74 3.83
N LYS A 87 14.98 7.25 2.93
CA LYS A 87 14.76 6.74 1.57
C LYS A 87 15.64 7.53 0.61
N LEU A 88 16.65 6.87 0.06
CA LEU A 88 17.59 7.40 -0.92
C LEU A 88 17.05 7.03 -2.31
N LEU A 89 16.73 8.01 -3.14
CA LEU A 89 16.16 7.74 -4.46
C LEU A 89 17.24 7.31 -5.44
N TYR A 90 16.95 6.33 -6.31
CA TYR A 90 17.86 5.95 -7.39
C TYR A 90 17.98 7.07 -8.43
N GLN A 91 19.18 7.24 -8.98
CA GLN A 91 19.46 8.12 -10.09
C GLN A 91 18.91 7.48 -11.37
N ASP A 92 18.07 8.22 -12.08
CA ASP A 92 17.62 7.84 -13.41
C ASP A 92 18.54 8.54 -14.43
N GLN A 93 19.26 7.76 -15.25
CA GLN A 93 20.29 8.29 -16.15
C GLN A 93 19.74 9.05 -17.35
N GLU A 94 18.46 8.87 -17.66
CA GLU A 94 17.83 9.43 -18.87
C GLU A 94 16.84 10.56 -18.55
N THR A 95 16.38 10.66 -17.31
CA THR A 95 15.34 11.61 -16.92
C THR A 95 15.53 12.15 -15.51
N ASP A 96 15.11 13.39 -15.25
CA ASP A 96 15.10 13.97 -13.89
C ASP A 96 13.95 13.43 -13.01
N ARG A 97 13.57 12.17 -13.20
CA ARG A 97 12.46 11.53 -12.48
C ARG A 97 12.70 11.45 -10.98
N SER A 98 13.96 11.37 -10.55
CA SER A 98 14.31 11.39 -9.13
C SER A 98 13.94 12.74 -8.48
N TYR A 99 14.19 13.85 -9.17
CA TYR A 99 13.74 15.19 -8.77
C TYR A 99 12.22 15.27 -8.73
N GLU A 100 11.54 14.86 -9.81
CA GLU A 100 10.07 14.92 -9.92
C GLU A 100 9.41 14.14 -8.77
N ARG A 101 9.92 12.94 -8.45
CA ARG A 101 9.44 12.12 -7.32
C ARG A 101 9.71 12.74 -5.96
N PHE A 102 10.92 13.24 -5.74
CA PHE A 102 11.27 13.91 -4.49
C PHE A 102 10.33 15.08 -4.22
N HIS A 103 10.11 15.93 -5.22
CA HIS A 103 9.24 17.09 -5.10
C HIS A 103 7.76 16.71 -4.97
N SER A 104 7.30 15.69 -5.69
CA SER A 104 5.93 15.17 -5.57
C SER A 104 5.65 14.62 -4.16
N GLU A 105 6.57 13.84 -3.59
CA GLU A 105 6.42 13.26 -2.25
C GLU A 105 6.47 14.35 -1.17
N MET A 106 7.39 15.32 -1.28
CA MET A 106 7.45 16.48 -0.36
C MET A 106 6.21 17.38 -0.46
N SER A 107 5.76 17.70 -1.68
CA SER A 107 4.59 18.56 -1.91
C SER A 107 3.31 17.91 -1.41
N SER A 108 3.16 16.59 -1.61
CA SER A 108 2.03 15.83 -1.11
C SER A 108 1.99 15.80 0.42
N ALA A 109 3.14 15.58 1.06
CA ALA A 109 3.24 15.62 2.52
C ALA A 109 2.88 17.01 3.07
N GLN A 110 3.37 18.08 2.43
CA GLN A 110 3.04 19.45 2.84
C GLN A 110 1.55 19.75 2.65
N LEU A 111 0.93 19.33 1.54
CA LEU A 111 -0.49 19.52 1.27
C LEU A 111 -1.37 18.85 2.34
N ILE A 112 -0.98 17.66 2.79
CA ILE A 112 -1.65 16.95 3.90
C ILE A 112 -1.55 17.80 5.17
N LEU A 113 -0.35 18.24 5.54
CA LEU A 113 -0.10 19.06 6.73
C LEU A 113 -0.87 20.39 6.71
N ASP A 114 -0.86 21.10 5.58
CA ASP A 114 -1.58 22.37 5.43
C ASP A 114 -3.08 22.17 5.63
N LYS A 115 -3.65 21.08 5.10
CA LYS A 115 -5.08 20.79 5.27
C LYS A 115 -5.46 20.45 6.71
N ILE A 116 -4.57 19.76 7.43
CA ILE A 116 -4.73 19.47 8.85
C ILE A 116 -4.82 20.78 9.63
N ASP A 117 -3.85 21.68 9.39
CA ASP A 117 -3.76 22.96 10.09
C ASP A 117 -4.95 23.87 9.73
N GLU A 118 -5.40 23.89 8.48
CA GLU A 118 -6.59 24.66 8.02
C GLU A 118 -7.89 24.27 8.73
N GLN A 119 -8.08 22.98 9.04
CA GLN A 119 -9.31 22.50 9.66
C GLN A 119 -9.32 22.72 11.18
N GLY A 120 -8.24 23.24 11.77
CA GLY A 120 -8.08 23.36 13.22
C GLY A 120 -8.21 22.01 13.94
N GLY A 121 -8.00 20.92 13.20
CA GLY A 121 -8.19 19.56 13.65
C GLY A 121 -7.09 19.12 14.59
N ASP A 122 -7.41 18.19 15.48
CA ASP A 122 -6.37 17.43 16.17
C ASP A 122 -5.57 16.67 15.09
N ARG A 123 -4.23 16.68 15.14
CA ARG A 123 -3.40 15.88 14.23
C ARG A 123 -3.76 14.40 14.27
N ASN A 124 -4.39 13.94 15.36
CA ASN A 124 -4.95 12.59 15.46
C ASN A 124 -6.12 12.32 14.49
N GLU A 125 -6.82 13.34 13.97
CA GLU A 125 -7.92 13.18 12.99
C GLU A 125 -7.42 12.86 11.58
N PHE A 126 -6.13 13.09 11.30
CA PHE A 126 -5.49 12.81 10.01
C PHE A 126 -4.41 11.73 10.17
N ALA A 127 -4.85 10.61 10.72
CA ALA A 127 -4.03 9.43 10.94
C ALA A 127 -3.99 8.53 9.69
N GLY A 128 -3.10 7.54 9.71
CA GLY A 128 -3.11 6.45 8.73
C GLY A 128 -2.31 6.69 7.45
N VAL A 129 -1.61 7.81 7.32
CA VAL A 129 -0.62 8.06 6.26
C VAL A 129 0.76 8.26 6.90
N ILE A 130 1.82 7.79 6.25
CA ILE A 130 3.19 7.98 6.72
C ILE A 130 3.55 9.47 6.65
N GLU A 131 4.11 9.98 7.75
CA GLU A 131 4.57 11.36 7.81
C GLU A 131 5.98 11.48 7.20
N THR A 132 6.17 12.44 6.30
CA THR A 132 7.51 12.83 5.83
C THR A 132 8.06 13.89 6.77
N GLU A 133 9.11 13.54 7.51
CA GLU A 133 9.79 14.48 8.42
C GLU A 133 10.56 15.55 7.67
N GLY A 134 10.97 15.22 6.45
CA GLY A 134 11.59 16.16 5.54
C GLY A 134 12.49 15.52 4.50
N GLY A 135 13.23 16.35 3.78
CA GLY A 135 14.15 15.88 2.76
C GLY A 135 15.34 16.79 2.50
N THR A 136 16.31 16.27 1.75
CA THR A 136 17.44 17.04 1.20
C THR A 136 17.67 16.69 -0.26
N ASP A 137 18.08 17.69 -1.01
CA ASP A 137 18.50 17.65 -2.41
C ASP A 137 20.02 17.78 -2.58
N GLU A 138 20.77 17.75 -1.47
CA GLU A 138 22.24 17.91 -1.40
C GLU A 138 22.91 16.70 -0.71
N PHE A 139 22.33 15.51 -0.80
CA PHE A 139 22.85 14.34 -0.10
C PHE A 139 24.30 13.98 -0.45
N HIS A 140 24.72 14.10 -1.70
CA HIS A 140 26.08 13.83 -2.19
C HIS A 140 27.13 14.76 -1.57
N GLU A 141 26.73 15.94 -1.11
CA GLU A 141 27.60 16.90 -0.43
C GLU A 141 27.76 16.57 1.07
N SER A 142 26.95 15.65 1.59
CA SER A 142 26.95 15.32 3.01
C SER A 142 28.19 14.54 3.47
N PRO A 143 28.58 14.66 4.75
CA PRO A 143 29.55 13.76 5.37
C PRO A 143 29.16 12.28 5.20
N ALA A 144 27.88 11.95 5.37
CA ALA A 144 27.36 10.59 5.25
C ALA A 144 27.67 9.97 3.88
N TYR A 145 27.39 10.68 2.79
CA TYR A 145 27.65 10.18 1.44
C TYR A 145 29.15 9.91 1.23
N ASN A 146 30.01 10.82 1.67
CA ASN A 146 31.46 10.62 1.56
C ASN A 146 31.95 9.43 2.38
N ALA A 147 31.38 9.22 3.57
CA ALA A 147 31.74 8.11 4.43
C ALA A 147 31.25 6.75 3.94
N LEU A 148 30.10 6.72 3.26
CA LEU A 148 29.41 5.51 2.79
C LEU A 148 29.55 5.29 1.28
N ARG A 149 30.40 6.08 0.61
CA ARG A 149 30.52 6.13 -0.86
C ARG A 149 30.70 4.76 -1.50
N GLU A 150 31.56 3.91 -0.92
CA GLU A 150 31.84 2.57 -1.44
C GLU A 150 30.59 1.67 -1.48
N PHE A 151 29.61 1.89 -0.58
CA PHE A 151 28.35 1.15 -0.55
C PHE A 151 27.29 1.76 -1.47
N LEU A 152 27.33 3.08 -1.64
CA LEU A 152 26.26 3.84 -2.29
C LEU A 152 26.49 4.08 -3.79
N GLU A 153 27.75 4.21 -4.23
CA GLU A 153 28.09 4.39 -5.65
C GLU A 153 27.59 3.25 -6.55
N PRO A 154 27.74 1.95 -6.18
CA PRO A 154 27.23 0.86 -7.01
C PRO A 154 25.72 0.88 -7.22
N LEU A 155 24.98 1.51 -6.31
CA LEU A 155 23.53 1.63 -6.34
C LEU A 155 23.04 2.80 -7.20
N GLN A 156 23.95 3.66 -7.68
CA GLN A 156 23.63 4.86 -8.45
C GLN A 156 22.56 5.71 -7.76
N ILE A 157 22.77 6.10 -6.51
CA ILE A 157 21.80 6.94 -5.80
C ILE A 157 21.84 8.41 -6.27
N SER A 158 20.68 9.05 -6.35
CA SER A 158 20.52 10.47 -6.63
C SER A 158 20.93 11.34 -5.44
N ASN A 159 20.87 12.66 -5.62
CA ASN A 159 21.14 13.66 -4.57
C ASN A 159 19.98 13.82 -3.57
N TYR A 160 18.87 13.12 -3.80
CA TYR A 160 17.60 13.29 -3.09
C TYR A 160 17.40 12.23 -2.00
N VAL A 161 17.12 12.68 -0.78
CA VAL A 161 16.82 11.83 0.37
C VAL A 161 15.59 12.32 1.10
N LEU A 162 14.68 11.40 1.41
CA LEU A 162 13.49 11.64 2.22
C LEU A 162 13.65 10.94 3.58
N VAL A 163 13.24 11.60 4.66
CA VAL A 163 13.27 11.05 6.01
C VAL A 163 11.85 10.90 6.55
N MET A 164 11.58 9.75 7.16
CA MET A 164 10.26 9.39 7.69
C MET A 164 10.40 8.59 8.99
N PRO A 165 9.37 8.52 9.85
CA PRO A 165 9.39 7.69 11.04
C PRO A 165 9.70 6.24 10.69
N LYS A 166 10.56 5.59 11.49
CA LYS A 166 10.85 4.17 11.30
C LYS A 166 9.62 3.33 11.64
N TYR A 167 9.28 2.42 10.73
CA TYR A 167 8.39 1.29 10.97
C TYR A 167 9.20 0.00 10.97
N GLU A 168 8.67 -1.03 11.62
CA GLU A 168 9.41 -2.27 11.84
C GLU A 168 9.33 -3.17 10.61
N LYS A 169 8.13 -3.28 10.03
CA LYS A 169 7.84 -4.14 8.88
C LYS A 169 6.76 -3.53 8.00
N THR A 170 6.66 -4.01 6.78
CA THR A 170 5.44 -3.85 5.97
C THR A 170 4.46 -4.98 6.28
N LEU A 171 3.17 -4.79 5.98
CA LEU A 171 2.16 -5.84 6.14
C LEU A 171 2.48 -7.05 5.25
N LYS A 172 3.06 -6.85 4.05
CA LYS A 172 3.58 -7.95 3.22
C LYS A 172 4.60 -8.80 3.98
N GLN A 173 5.58 -8.16 4.61
CA GLN A 173 6.61 -8.86 5.37
C GLN A 173 6.01 -9.63 6.55
N LEU A 174 5.07 -9.03 7.27
CA LEU A 174 4.33 -9.73 8.33
C LEU A 174 3.60 -10.97 7.81
N LEU A 175 2.99 -10.88 6.62
CA LEU A 175 2.19 -11.96 6.04
C LEU A 175 3.02 -13.08 5.41
N GLU A 176 4.18 -12.77 4.83
CA GLU A 176 4.96 -13.68 3.99
C GLU A 176 6.30 -14.13 4.59
N GLU A 177 6.92 -13.36 5.49
CA GLU A 177 8.22 -13.75 6.09
C GLU A 177 8.04 -14.80 7.21
N GLU A 178 9.07 -15.62 7.40
CA GLU A 178 9.13 -16.71 8.38
C GLU A 178 9.11 -16.17 9.83
N ARG A 179 8.36 -16.82 10.75
CA ARG A 179 7.96 -16.23 12.04
C ARG A 179 9.09 -15.96 13.03
N ALA A 180 9.09 -14.72 13.51
CA ALA A 180 9.13 -14.37 14.95
C ALA A 180 8.10 -13.28 15.35
N ASP A 181 7.60 -12.44 14.42
CA ASP A 181 6.93 -11.18 14.80
C ASP A 181 5.54 -10.90 14.16
N PHE A 182 4.77 -11.91 13.71
CA PHE A 182 3.39 -11.61 13.28
C PHE A 182 2.58 -11.12 14.47
N TYR A 183 2.28 -9.81 14.50
CA TYR A 183 1.51 -9.18 15.57
C TYR A 183 0.07 -9.66 15.50
N THR A 184 -0.24 -10.68 16.26
CA THR A 184 -1.62 -11.04 16.50
C THR A 184 -2.14 -10.22 17.68
N LEU A 185 -3.44 -9.92 17.68
CA LEU A 185 -4.11 -9.56 18.94
C LEU A 185 -4.03 -10.71 19.95
N SER A 186 -3.76 -11.95 19.50
CA SER A 186 -3.51 -13.11 20.35
C SER A 186 -2.11 -13.16 21.00
N ASP A 187 -1.19 -12.24 20.69
CA ASP A 187 -0.11 -11.90 21.64
C ASP A 187 -0.69 -11.46 23.02
N PHE A 188 -2.00 -11.20 23.08
CA PHE A 188 -2.81 -10.93 24.26
C PHE A 188 -3.90 -11.99 24.56
N ASN A 189 -3.95 -13.12 23.83
CA ASN A 189 -4.98 -14.17 23.98
C ASN A 189 -4.43 -15.60 23.72
N PRO A 190 -4.41 -16.52 24.70
CA PRO A 190 -3.67 -17.79 24.65
C PRO A 190 -4.13 -18.86 23.64
N THR A 191 -5.24 -18.69 22.92
CA THR A 191 -5.85 -19.73 22.08
C THR A 191 -5.04 -20.14 20.84
N VAL A 192 -4.12 -19.31 20.33
CA VAL A 192 -3.27 -19.73 19.20
C VAL A 192 -2.35 -20.90 19.58
N ASN A 193 -1.99 -21.04 20.86
CA ASN A 193 -1.21 -22.17 21.36
C ASN A 193 -2.01 -23.48 21.43
N GLU A 194 -3.33 -23.47 21.24
CA GLU A 194 -4.15 -24.69 21.21
C GLU A 194 -4.27 -25.30 19.81
N TYR A 195 -4.17 -24.48 18.75
CA TYR A 195 -4.28 -24.94 17.37
C TYR A 195 -2.98 -25.51 16.79
N PHE A 196 -1.84 -25.13 17.37
CA PHE A 196 -0.60 -25.89 17.24
C PHE A 196 -0.56 -26.87 18.41
N PRO A 197 -0.44 -28.19 18.19
CA PRO A 197 -0.45 -29.16 19.27
C PRO A 197 0.50 -28.71 20.38
N SER A 198 0.02 -28.65 21.62
CA SER A 198 0.85 -28.33 22.79
C SER A 198 2.00 -29.34 22.88
N GLY A 199 3.15 -29.00 22.30
CA GLY A 199 4.25 -29.95 22.09
C GLY A 199 4.89 -29.93 20.71
N THR A 200 4.35 -29.21 19.71
CA THR A 200 5.17 -28.79 18.55
C THR A 200 5.92 -27.54 19.00
N PRO A 201 7.21 -27.63 19.35
CA PRO A 201 7.96 -26.46 19.78
C PRO A 201 7.89 -25.43 18.65
N ILE A 202 7.51 -24.19 19.02
CA ILE A 202 7.75 -23.02 18.19
C ILE A 202 9.25 -22.77 18.32
N ILE A 203 10.03 -23.39 17.46
CA ILE A 203 11.48 -23.25 17.43
C ILE A 203 11.81 -22.14 16.44
N SER A 204 12.66 -21.21 16.87
CA SER A 204 13.25 -20.24 15.94
C SER A 204 13.97 -20.98 14.81
N LYS A 205 14.15 -20.33 13.65
CA LYS A 205 14.89 -20.92 12.52
C LYS A 205 16.26 -21.47 12.98
N ASP A 206 16.96 -20.74 13.84
CA ASP A 206 18.28 -21.13 14.34
C ASP A 206 18.22 -22.32 15.31
N GLU A 207 17.21 -22.38 16.19
CA GLU A 207 16.99 -23.55 17.06
C GLU A 207 16.51 -24.76 16.27
N LEU A 208 15.73 -24.55 15.22
CA LEU A 208 15.29 -25.57 14.30
C LEU A 208 16.47 -26.15 13.53
N GLU A 209 17.32 -25.30 12.95
CA GLU A 209 18.56 -25.70 12.29
C GLU A 209 19.46 -26.46 13.27
N SER A 210 19.55 -26.01 14.53
CA SER A 210 20.28 -26.71 15.60
C SER A 210 19.69 -28.08 15.94
N GLN A 211 18.36 -28.21 16.02
CA GLN A 211 17.70 -29.49 16.29
C GLN A 211 17.78 -30.47 15.13
N ILE A 212 17.65 -29.98 13.89
CA ILE A 212 17.88 -30.78 12.69
C ILE A 212 19.34 -31.26 12.66
N HIS A 213 20.30 -30.38 12.97
CA HIS A 213 21.72 -30.74 13.02
C HIS A 213 21.99 -31.82 14.09
N ALA A 214 21.43 -31.65 15.30
CA ALA A 214 21.56 -32.62 16.39
C ALA A 214 20.92 -33.98 16.04
N ASN A 215 19.74 -33.98 15.40
CA ASN A 215 19.08 -35.20 14.95
C ASN A 215 19.87 -35.91 13.85
N VAL A 216 20.49 -35.17 12.93
CA VAL A 216 21.32 -35.72 11.86
C VAL A 216 22.65 -36.26 12.38
N GLU A 217 23.27 -35.61 13.37
CA GLU A 217 24.47 -36.11 14.06
C GLU A 217 24.21 -37.39 14.86
N SER A 218 22.98 -37.57 15.34
CA SER A 218 22.57 -38.80 16.04
C SER A 218 22.38 -40.02 15.13
N LEU A 219 22.31 -39.82 13.80
CA LEU A 219 22.25 -40.91 12.83
C LEU A 219 23.61 -41.61 12.73
N THR A 220 23.61 -42.93 12.86
CA THR A 220 24.83 -43.76 12.89
C THR A 220 25.82 -43.46 11.75
N PRO A 221 27.15 -43.61 11.93
CA PRO A 221 28.16 -43.28 10.92
C PRO A 221 28.03 -44.00 9.57
N ASN A 222 27.20 -45.03 9.48
CA ASN A 222 26.98 -45.83 8.27
C ASN A 222 25.78 -45.37 7.42
N THR A 223 25.04 -44.34 7.84
CA THR A 223 23.96 -43.77 7.03
C THR A 223 24.57 -43.06 5.82
N LYS A 224 24.16 -43.41 4.60
CA LYS A 224 24.71 -42.83 3.37
C LYS A 224 24.38 -41.34 3.29
N ASP A 225 25.27 -40.54 2.73
CA ASP A 225 25.08 -39.08 2.60
C ASP A 225 23.78 -38.71 1.88
N ASP A 226 23.34 -39.52 0.92
CA ASP A 226 22.07 -39.31 0.19
C ASP A 226 20.84 -39.52 1.09
N GLU A 227 20.90 -40.49 2.02
CA GLU A 227 19.82 -40.78 2.97
C GLU A 227 19.75 -39.71 4.07
N ARG A 228 20.90 -39.16 4.49
CA ARG A 228 20.97 -37.98 5.36
C ARG A 228 20.37 -36.74 4.71
N LYS A 229 20.62 -36.53 3.41
CA LYS A 229 20.01 -35.42 2.65
C LYS A 229 18.50 -35.57 2.51
N ASP A 230 18.01 -36.79 2.29
CA ASP A 230 16.58 -37.07 2.14
C ASP A 230 15.81 -36.87 3.47
N ILE A 231 16.40 -37.28 4.60
CA ILE A 231 15.86 -37.02 5.95
C ILE A 231 15.88 -35.52 6.27
N MET A 232 16.97 -34.82 5.95
CA MET A 232 17.08 -33.35 6.09
C MET A 232 16.01 -32.62 5.29
N GLN A 233 15.76 -33.07 4.06
CA GLN A 233 14.75 -32.49 3.19
C GLN A 233 13.34 -32.79 3.72
N THR A 234 13.08 -34.04 4.14
CA THR A 234 11.79 -34.45 4.72
C THR A 234 11.48 -33.70 6.03
N LEU A 235 12.48 -33.46 6.89
CA LEU A 235 12.29 -32.68 8.12
C LEU A 235 12.05 -31.19 7.83
N ARG A 236 12.76 -30.61 6.85
CA ARG A 236 12.47 -29.26 6.37
C ARG A 236 11.08 -29.13 5.76
N ASP A 237 10.69 -30.10 4.94
CA ASP A 237 9.38 -30.16 4.29
C ASP A 237 8.25 -30.45 5.28
N ALA A 238 8.54 -31.11 6.41
CA ALA A 238 7.58 -31.32 7.49
C ALA A 238 7.45 -30.10 8.43
N MET A 239 8.39 -29.16 8.38
CA MET A 239 8.49 -28.02 9.28
C MET A 239 8.58 -26.72 8.48
N TYR A 240 7.55 -26.46 7.67
CA TYR A 240 7.42 -25.20 6.96
C TYR A 240 7.39 -24.03 7.95
N PRO A 241 8.17 -22.97 7.71
CA PRO A 241 8.16 -21.79 8.55
C PRO A 241 6.78 -21.15 8.50
N VAL A 242 6.14 -21.04 9.66
CA VAL A 242 4.76 -20.56 9.76
C VAL A 242 4.69 -19.08 9.39
N THR A 243 4.26 -18.77 8.18
CA THR A 243 4.04 -17.42 7.67
C THR A 243 2.81 -16.76 8.33
N GLY A 244 2.69 -15.45 8.23
CA GLY A 244 1.47 -14.73 8.66
C GLY A 244 0.20 -15.26 8.01
N TYR A 245 0.25 -15.62 6.73
CA TYR A 245 -0.89 -16.25 6.04
C TYR A 245 -1.27 -17.61 6.62
N GLU A 246 -0.31 -18.43 7.02
CA GLU A 246 -0.61 -19.73 7.64
C GLU A 246 -1.23 -19.56 9.03
N ILE A 247 -0.78 -18.58 9.81
CA ILE A 247 -1.41 -18.22 11.09
C ILE A 247 -2.87 -17.82 10.86
N LEU A 248 -3.14 -16.95 9.87
CA LEU A 248 -4.50 -16.54 9.54
C LEU A 248 -5.34 -17.75 9.10
N ARG A 249 -4.80 -18.71 8.35
CA ARG A 249 -5.55 -19.92 7.95
C ARG A 249 -5.99 -20.77 9.14
N CYS A 250 -5.23 -20.79 10.22
CA CYS A 250 -5.58 -21.50 11.46
C CYS A 250 -6.69 -20.83 12.27
N MET A 251 -6.94 -19.53 12.06
CA MET A 251 -7.97 -18.76 12.76
C MET A 251 -9.36 -19.01 12.17
N ASN A 252 -10.39 -18.94 13.02
CA ASN A 252 -11.79 -18.78 12.57
C ASN A 252 -12.06 -17.34 12.04
N PHE A 253 -13.24 -17.08 11.46
CA PHE A 253 -13.50 -15.76 10.88
C PHE A 253 -13.51 -14.61 11.89
N ASP A 254 -14.07 -14.81 13.09
CA ASP A 254 -14.10 -13.77 14.12
C ASP A 254 -12.67 -13.39 14.55
N GLU A 255 -11.82 -14.40 14.74
CA GLU A 255 -10.40 -14.21 15.05
C GLU A 255 -9.66 -13.50 13.90
N ARG A 256 -9.86 -13.91 12.64
CA ARG A 256 -9.24 -13.24 11.48
C ARG A 256 -9.67 -11.78 11.39
N ILE A 257 -10.97 -11.51 11.52
CA ILE A 257 -11.54 -10.16 11.44
C ILE A 257 -10.95 -9.29 12.54
N ASN A 258 -10.94 -9.77 13.78
CA ASN A 258 -10.33 -9.05 14.90
C ASN A 258 -8.84 -8.76 14.63
N ASN A 259 -8.08 -9.74 14.14
CA ASN A 259 -6.65 -9.56 13.86
C ASN A 259 -6.38 -8.58 12.71
N MET A 260 -7.20 -8.57 11.66
CA MET A 260 -7.01 -7.63 10.55
C MET A 260 -7.47 -6.20 10.87
N GLN A 261 -8.37 -6.06 11.85
CA GLN A 261 -9.05 -4.82 12.16
C GLN A 261 -8.10 -3.62 12.34
N PRO A 262 -7.00 -3.70 13.13
CA PRO A 262 -6.09 -2.56 13.31
C PRO A 262 -5.48 -2.06 12.00
N TYR A 263 -5.21 -2.96 11.05
CA TYR A 263 -4.66 -2.60 9.75
C TYR A 263 -5.72 -1.95 8.87
N ILE A 264 -6.89 -2.57 8.76
CA ILE A 264 -7.98 -2.12 7.88
C ILE A 264 -8.52 -0.75 8.31
N TYR A 265 -8.70 -0.51 9.62
CA TYR A 265 -9.14 0.80 10.11
C TYR A 265 -8.12 1.90 9.81
N ALA A 266 -6.83 1.63 10.04
CA ALA A 266 -5.78 2.61 9.75
C ALA A 266 -5.67 2.93 8.25
N VAL A 267 -5.82 1.93 7.39
CA VAL A 267 -5.84 2.14 5.94
C VAL A 267 -7.08 2.94 5.51
N ALA A 268 -8.25 2.68 6.09
CA ALA A 268 -9.46 3.45 5.79
C ALA A 268 -9.30 4.93 6.18
N GLU A 269 -8.77 5.22 7.38
CA GLU A 269 -8.48 6.60 7.82
C GLU A 269 -7.39 7.25 6.95
N GLY A 270 -6.37 6.50 6.54
CA GLY A 270 -5.34 6.98 5.63
C GLY A 270 -5.90 7.36 4.26
N LEU A 271 -6.76 6.52 3.67
CA LEU A 271 -7.43 6.84 2.40
C LEU A 271 -8.35 8.04 2.52
N LYS A 272 -9.11 8.14 3.61
CA LYS A 272 -9.94 9.31 3.90
C LYS A 272 -9.10 10.58 3.97
N THR A 273 -7.95 10.53 4.65
CA THR A 273 -6.98 11.64 4.73
C THR A 273 -6.52 12.05 3.32
N LEU A 274 -6.06 11.10 2.50
CA LEU A 274 -5.62 11.37 1.13
C LEU A 274 -6.75 11.96 0.27
N HIS A 275 -7.96 11.39 0.33
CA HIS A 275 -9.09 11.83 -0.49
C HIS A 275 -9.60 13.22 -0.09
N GLN A 276 -9.55 13.58 1.19
CA GLN A 276 -9.91 14.92 1.67
C GLN A 276 -9.00 16.02 1.11
N VAL A 277 -7.72 15.70 0.82
CA VAL A 277 -6.76 16.60 0.17
C VAL A 277 -6.67 16.41 -1.34
N ARG A 278 -7.57 15.63 -1.92
CA ARG A 278 -7.60 15.31 -3.35
C ARG A 278 -6.30 14.66 -3.85
N LEU A 279 -5.78 13.70 -3.08
CA LEU A 279 -4.69 12.81 -3.49
C LEU A 279 -5.20 11.38 -3.62
N LEU A 280 -4.69 10.64 -4.62
CA LEU A 280 -5.03 9.23 -4.87
C LEU A 280 -3.78 8.38 -4.70
N HIS A 281 -3.89 7.27 -3.98
CA HIS A 281 -2.73 6.41 -3.71
C HIS A 281 -2.33 5.56 -4.94
N LEU A 282 -3.29 4.99 -5.66
CA LEU A 282 -3.17 4.25 -6.92
C LEU A 282 -2.37 2.92 -6.88
N ASP A 283 -1.58 2.64 -5.85
CA ASP A 283 -0.86 1.36 -5.67
C ASP A 283 -1.04 0.76 -4.26
N LEU A 284 -2.28 0.71 -3.76
CA LEU A 284 -2.55 0.18 -2.43
C LEU A 284 -2.38 -1.35 -2.40
N LYS A 285 -1.45 -1.82 -1.57
CA LYS A 285 -1.07 -3.24 -1.41
C LYS A 285 -0.39 -3.49 -0.07
N PRO A 286 -0.28 -4.73 0.43
CA PRO A 286 0.36 -5.04 1.70
C PRO A 286 1.80 -4.51 1.85
N ALA A 287 2.57 -4.41 0.76
CA ALA A 287 3.94 -3.88 0.79
C ALA A 287 4.00 -2.37 1.07
N ASN A 288 2.91 -1.64 0.83
CA ASN A 288 2.82 -0.20 1.04
C ASN A 288 2.08 0.14 2.35
N ILE A 289 1.79 -0.87 3.18
CA ILE A 289 1.22 -0.69 4.52
C ILE A 289 2.33 -0.94 5.53
N PHE A 290 2.74 0.10 6.25
CA PHE A 290 3.81 0.03 7.25
C PHE A 290 3.23 -0.21 8.64
N VAL A 291 3.91 -1.07 9.41
CA VAL A 291 3.45 -1.54 10.71
C VAL A 291 4.59 -1.47 11.72
N ARG A 292 4.26 -1.03 12.94
CA ARG A 292 5.14 -1.14 14.11
C ARG A 292 4.34 -1.44 15.36
N LYS A 293 4.94 -2.16 16.30
CA LYS A 293 4.35 -2.43 17.61
C LYS A 293 4.76 -1.35 18.61
N ARG A 294 3.79 -0.82 19.36
CA ARG A 294 4.01 0.11 20.48
C ARG A 294 3.34 -0.43 21.74
N GLY A 295 4.09 -1.23 22.50
CA GLY A 295 3.56 -1.94 23.66
C GLY A 295 2.45 -2.89 23.24
N THR A 296 1.21 -2.57 23.64
CA THR A 296 0.01 -3.36 23.29
C THR A 296 -0.72 -2.88 22.04
N ARG A 297 -0.26 -1.79 21.42
CA ARG A 297 -0.90 -1.20 20.24
C ARG A 297 -0.10 -1.51 18.98
N ILE A 298 -0.82 -1.60 17.87
CA ILE A 298 -0.26 -1.72 16.53
C ILE A 298 -0.47 -0.37 15.85
N ASP A 299 0.60 0.31 15.50
CA ASP A 299 0.55 1.51 14.67
C ASP A 299 0.68 1.07 13.21
N THR A 300 -0.30 1.43 12.39
CA THR A 300 -0.33 1.12 10.96
C THR A 300 -0.50 2.40 10.15
N VAL A 301 0.21 2.53 9.04
CA VAL A 301 0.05 3.64 8.09
C VAL A 301 0.21 3.19 6.64
N ILE A 302 -0.43 3.91 5.72
CA ILE A 302 -0.16 3.85 4.29
C ILE A 302 1.13 4.61 4.01
N GLY A 303 2.03 4.05 3.21
CA GLY A 303 3.21 4.75 2.71
C GLY A 303 3.49 4.47 1.23
N ASP A 304 4.69 4.79 0.78
CA ASP A 304 5.05 4.86 -0.66
C ASP A 304 4.18 5.85 -1.45
N LEU A 305 4.28 7.11 -1.06
CA LEU A 305 3.51 8.22 -1.63
C LEU A 305 4.07 8.72 -2.97
N GLY A 306 5.01 7.99 -3.58
CA GLY A 306 5.69 8.39 -4.82
C GLY A 306 4.80 8.42 -6.07
N PHE A 307 3.55 7.98 -5.94
CA PHE A 307 2.51 8.03 -6.97
C PHE A 307 1.43 9.06 -6.70
N LEU A 308 1.55 9.83 -5.60
CA LEU A 308 0.65 10.94 -5.32
C LEU A 308 0.94 12.06 -6.33
N ASP A 309 0.34 11.94 -7.50
CA ASP A 309 0.27 13.04 -8.43
C ASP A 309 -0.70 14.07 -7.86
N GLU A 310 -0.35 15.35 -7.96
CA GLU A 310 -1.32 16.41 -7.71
C GLU A 310 -2.37 16.30 -8.82
N VAL A 311 -3.41 15.52 -8.54
CA VAL A 311 -4.55 15.32 -9.43
C VAL A 311 -4.99 16.69 -9.93
N ASN A 312 -4.65 16.99 -11.19
CA ASN A 312 -4.66 18.32 -11.81
C ASN A 312 -5.69 19.24 -11.16
N ARG A 313 -5.25 20.19 -10.32
CA ARG A 313 -6.12 21.17 -9.64
C ARG A 313 -6.98 22.01 -10.61
N GLN A 314 -6.72 21.91 -11.91
CA GLN A 314 -7.46 22.56 -12.98
C GLN A 314 -8.79 21.87 -13.33
N PHE A 315 -8.98 20.58 -13.02
CA PHE A 315 -10.22 19.88 -13.34
C PHE A 315 -11.14 19.77 -12.12
N SER A 316 -12.44 19.96 -12.32
CA SER A 316 -13.45 19.86 -11.26
C SER A 316 -13.61 18.45 -10.70
N ASP A 317 -13.24 17.42 -11.48
CA ASP A 317 -13.42 16.02 -11.12
C ASP A 317 -12.12 15.39 -10.62
N PHE A 318 -12.13 15.02 -9.34
CA PHE A 318 -11.04 14.36 -8.62
C PHE A 318 -10.64 13.02 -9.29
N SER A 319 -9.76 13.10 -10.29
CA SER A 319 -9.39 12.00 -11.19
C SER A 319 -7.99 12.13 -11.79
N TYR A 320 -7.19 11.06 -11.75
CA TYR A 320 -5.87 11.02 -12.37
C TYR A 320 -6.02 10.88 -13.90
N LYS A 321 -5.42 11.83 -14.63
CA LYS A 321 -5.38 11.80 -16.09
C LYS A 321 -4.14 11.01 -16.54
N PRO A 322 -4.30 9.94 -17.31
CA PRO A 322 -3.16 9.27 -17.91
C PRO A 322 -2.48 10.19 -18.92
N TYR A 323 -1.18 10.43 -18.73
CA TYR A 323 -0.37 11.21 -19.66
C TYR A 323 0.23 10.31 -20.73
N LEU A 324 0.21 10.79 -21.96
CA LEU A 324 1.24 10.40 -22.93
C LEU A 324 2.56 11.00 -22.43
N ASP A 325 3.57 10.17 -22.23
CA ASP A 325 4.89 10.66 -21.80
C ASP A 325 5.54 11.54 -22.88
N LYS A 326 6.73 12.10 -22.60
CA LYS A 326 7.49 12.93 -23.57
C LYS A 326 7.82 12.17 -24.88
N THR A 327 7.70 10.84 -24.89
CA THR A 327 7.88 9.98 -26.07
C THR A 327 6.57 9.66 -26.80
N ASN A 328 5.45 10.25 -26.37
CA ASN A 328 4.09 9.96 -26.80
C ASN A 328 3.67 8.49 -26.59
N GLN A 329 4.25 7.81 -25.61
CA GLN A 329 3.75 6.50 -25.19
C GLN A 329 2.80 6.68 -24.01
N PRO A 330 1.68 5.93 -23.96
CA PRO A 330 0.84 5.94 -22.79
C PRO A 330 1.66 5.50 -21.58
N SER A 331 1.68 6.32 -20.52
CA SER A 331 2.22 5.88 -19.24
C SER A 331 1.50 4.59 -18.86
N LEU A 332 2.24 3.51 -18.61
CA LEU A 332 1.64 2.25 -18.17
C LEU A 332 0.77 2.51 -16.92
N PRO A 333 -0.37 1.81 -16.78
CA PRO A 333 -1.19 1.96 -15.61
C PRO A 333 -0.37 1.68 -14.35
N LEU A 334 -0.49 2.60 -13.40
CA LEU A 334 0.07 2.46 -12.06
C LEU A 334 -0.57 1.25 -11.35
N GLY A 335 0.03 0.85 -10.24
CA GLY A 335 -0.48 -0.21 -9.40
C GLY A 335 0.15 -1.58 -9.65
N THR A 336 0.05 -2.43 -8.64
CA THR A 336 0.57 -3.80 -8.63
C THR A 336 -0.48 -4.76 -9.18
N ARG A 337 -0.10 -5.60 -10.14
CA ARG A 337 -1.00 -6.45 -10.96
C ARG A 337 -2.21 -7.02 -10.21
N HIS A 338 -2.01 -7.64 -9.05
CA HIS A 338 -3.08 -8.33 -8.31
C HIS A 338 -4.07 -7.40 -7.60
N TYR A 339 -3.71 -6.15 -7.38
CA TYR A 339 -4.52 -5.13 -6.69
C TYR A 339 -5.06 -4.07 -7.64
N ARG A 340 -4.77 -4.19 -8.94
CA ARG A 340 -5.24 -3.24 -9.95
C ARG A 340 -6.74 -3.30 -10.07
N SER A 341 -7.35 -2.13 -10.01
CA SER A 341 -8.76 -1.98 -10.32
C SER A 341 -9.05 -2.23 -11.81
N PRO A 342 -10.31 -2.40 -12.21
CA PRO A 342 -10.67 -2.70 -13.60
C PRO A 342 -10.20 -1.62 -14.58
N GLU A 343 -10.28 -0.34 -14.22
CA GLU A 343 -9.77 0.78 -15.03
C GLU A 343 -8.24 0.86 -15.08
N GLN A 344 -7.51 0.25 -14.13
CA GLN A 344 -6.06 0.11 -14.22
C GLN A 344 -5.66 -1.10 -15.08
N LYS A 345 -6.44 -2.18 -15.03
CA LYS A 345 -6.20 -3.39 -15.84
C LYS A 345 -6.55 -3.15 -17.30
N ASP A 346 -7.73 -2.62 -17.55
CA ASP A 346 -8.25 -2.33 -18.88
C ASP A 346 -7.96 -0.87 -19.27
N PHE A 347 -6.77 -0.37 -18.90
CA PHE A 347 -6.39 1.05 -18.94
C PHE A 347 -6.74 1.81 -20.21
N PHE A 348 -6.67 1.14 -21.36
CA PHE A 348 -7.14 1.71 -22.60
C PHE A 348 -7.92 0.71 -23.45
N ASP A 349 -8.88 1.23 -24.23
CA ASP A 349 -9.51 0.49 -25.33
C ASP A 349 -9.13 1.14 -26.66
N VAL A 350 -9.13 0.35 -27.73
CA VAL A 350 -8.93 0.85 -29.11
C VAL A 350 -10.20 0.57 -29.91
N ALA A 351 -10.73 1.56 -30.62
CA ALA A 351 -11.90 1.35 -31.48
C ALA A 351 -11.79 2.09 -32.81
N ASP A 352 -12.40 1.48 -33.83
CA ASP A 352 -12.78 2.21 -35.04
C ASP A 352 -14.12 2.91 -34.79
N VAL A 353 -14.14 4.23 -34.97
CA VAL A 353 -15.30 5.08 -34.73
C VAL A 353 -15.75 5.79 -35.98
N GLU A 354 -17.06 5.88 -36.20
CA GLU A 354 -17.66 6.83 -37.13
C GLU A 354 -17.76 8.19 -36.41
N VAL A 355 -17.14 9.23 -36.98
CA VAL A 355 -17.11 10.57 -36.37
C VAL A 355 -18.22 11.43 -36.98
N ARG A 356 -19.03 12.04 -36.11
CA ARG A 356 -20.02 13.06 -36.50
C ARG A 356 -19.65 14.38 -35.88
N VAL A 357 -19.45 15.37 -36.73
CA VAL A 357 -19.13 16.75 -36.31
C VAL A 357 -20.38 17.59 -36.48
N GLY A 358 -20.91 18.09 -35.37
CA GLY A 358 -22.04 19.02 -35.32
C GLY A 358 -21.76 20.14 -34.32
N PRO A 359 -22.75 20.59 -33.52
CA PRO A 359 -22.47 21.51 -32.41
C PRO A 359 -21.52 20.89 -31.36
N ASP A 360 -21.55 19.56 -31.25
CA ASP A 360 -20.66 18.69 -30.46
C ASP A 360 -19.99 17.67 -31.41
N ILE A 361 -18.91 17.02 -30.94
CA ILE A 361 -18.30 15.87 -31.63
C ILE A 361 -18.88 14.59 -31.02
N GLU A 362 -19.45 13.73 -31.86
CA GLU A 362 -19.99 12.42 -31.45
C GLU A 362 -19.24 11.28 -32.16
N LEU A 363 -18.77 10.32 -31.39
CA LEU A 363 -18.12 9.10 -31.85
C LEU A 363 -19.11 7.95 -31.76
N ILE A 364 -19.25 7.20 -32.84
CA ILE A 364 -20.14 6.04 -32.89
C ILE A 364 -19.33 4.77 -33.02
N ILE A 365 -19.40 3.94 -31.98
CA ILE A 365 -18.74 2.63 -31.92
C ILE A 365 -19.79 1.55 -32.16
N LYS A 366 -19.48 0.61 -33.05
CA LYS A 366 -20.33 -0.56 -33.36
C LYS A 366 -19.60 -1.88 -33.06
N ASP A 367 -18.44 -1.82 -32.41
CA ASP A 367 -17.61 -2.97 -32.08
C ASP A 367 -18.19 -3.70 -30.85
N PRO A 368 -18.59 -4.99 -30.97
CA PRO A 368 -19.14 -5.75 -29.85
C PRO A 368 -18.22 -5.87 -28.63
N LYS A 369 -16.90 -5.72 -28.78
CA LYS A 369 -15.99 -5.77 -27.62
C LYS A 369 -16.23 -4.63 -26.63
N PHE A 370 -16.87 -3.55 -27.08
CA PHE A 370 -17.26 -2.44 -26.21
C PHE A 370 -18.51 -2.76 -25.37
N ASN A 371 -19.18 -3.89 -25.57
CA ASN A 371 -20.33 -4.29 -24.74
C ASN A 371 -19.96 -4.36 -23.25
N ASP A 372 -18.72 -4.78 -22.95
CA ASP A 372 -18.21 -4.90 -21.59
C ASP A 372 -17.28 -3.75 -21.19
N THR A 373 -17.16 -2.71 -22.02
CA THR A 373 -16.33 -1.55 -21.69
C THR A 373 -16.80 -0.89 -20.39
N ILE A 374 -15.84 -0.27 -19.73
CA ILE A 374 -16.04 0.53 -18.52
C ILE A 374 -15.76 2.02 -18.78
N ILE A 375 -15.70 2.41 -20.07
CA ILE A 375 -15.56 3.81 -20.48
C ILE A 375 -16.75 4.61 -19.98
N GLU A 376 -16.44 5.77 -19.42
CA GLU A 376 -17.41 6.64 -18.80
C GLU A 376 -17.15 8.12 -19.09
N LYS A 377 -18.04 8.97 -18.56
CA LYS A 377 -17.85 10.40 -18.58
C LYS A 377 -16.52 10.78 -17.91
N PHE A 378 -15.84 11.75 -18.50
CA PHE A 378 -14.54 12.29 -18.15
C PHE A 378 -13.35 11.39 -18.51
N ASP A 379 -13.55 10.20 -19.06
CA ASP A 379 -12.43 9.48 -19.70
C ASP A 379 -11.87 10.29 -20.88
N VAL A 380 -10.68 9.90 -21.35
CA VAL A 380 -9.99 10.65 -22.41
C VAL A 380 -10.02 9.85 -23.70
N VAL A 381 -10.36 10.50 -24.81
CA VAL A 381 -10.21 9.96 -26.15
C VAL A 381 -9.01 10.60 -26.82
N SER A 382 -8.10 9.79 -27.34
CA SER A 382 -6.98 10.26 -28.16
C SER A 382 -7.14 9.79 -29.60
N PHE A 383 -7.12 10.75 -30.52
CA PHE A 383 -7.15 10.46 -31.95
C PHE A 383 -5.76 10.07 -32.44
N SER A 384 -5.61 8.81 -32.86
CA SER A 384 -4.34 8.23 -33.30
C SER A 384 -3.64 9.05 -34.40
N GLN A 385 -4.41 9.55 -35.37
CA GLN A 385 -3.90 10.29 -36.52
C GLN A 385 -3.48 11.73 -36.17
N TYR A 386 -4.24 12.39 -35.30
CA TYR A 386 -4.11 13.83 -35.04
C TYR A 386 -3.34 14.16 -33.77
N LYS A 387 -3.11 13.16 -32.90
CA LYS A 387 -2.54 13.34 -31.56
C LYS A 387 -3.30 14.38 -30.73
N LEU A 388 -4.63 14.41 -30.93
CA LEU A 388 -5.54 15.28 -30.20
C LEU A 388 -6.24 14.47 -29.12
N GLU A 389 -6.32 15.04 -27.94
CA GLU A 389 -7.02 14.46 -26.79
C GLU A 389 -8.28 15.25 -26.47
N PHE A 390 -9.35 14.53 -26.14
CA PHE A 390 -10.62 15.10 -25.73
C PHE A 390 -11.13 14.40 -24.50
N GLU A 391 -11.75 15.17 -23.62
CA GLU A 391 -12.52 14.61 -22.51
C GLU A 391 -13.88 14.11 -23.01
N ILE A 392 -14.35 13.00 -22.46
CA ILE A 392 -15.66 12.45 -22.75
C ILE A 392 -16.72 13.20 -21.95
N ALA A 393 -17.60 13.91 -22.64
CA ALA A 393 -18.72 14.64 -22.03
C ALA A 393 -19.90 13.73 -21.65
N ASP A 394 -20.14 12.68 -22.44
CA ASP A 394 -21.28 11.76 -22.25
C ASP A 394 -21.03 10.42 -22.96
N VAL A 395 -21.54 9.34 -22.39
CA VAL A 395 -21.49 7.98 -22.97
C VAL A 395 -22.89 7.39 -22.95
N ARG A 396 -23.41 7.07 -24.13
CA ARG A 396 -24.73 6.45 -24.29
C ARG A 396 -24.62 5.17 -25.06
N SER A 397 -25.45 4.20 -24.71
CA SER A 397 -25.58 2.96 -25.46
C SER A 397 -26.99 2.80 -26.02
N ARG A 398 -27.10 2.17 -27.19
CA ARG A 398 -28.38 1.84 -27.82
C ARG A 398 -28.33 0.46 -28.42
N LYS A 399 -29.28 -0.38 -28.02
CA LYS A 399 -29.45 -1.72 -28.56
C LYS A 399 -30.55 -1.72 -29.63
N PHE A 400 -30.21 -2.16 -30.83
CA PHE A 400 -31.13 -2.35 -31.95
C PHE A 400 -31.07 -3.80 -32.44
N GLY A 401 -31.94 -4.65 -31.90
CA GLY A 401 -31.86 -6.09 -32.13
C GLY A 401 -30.61 -6.68 -31.48
N GLU A 402 -29.80 -7.38 -32.28
CA GLU A 402 -28.51 -7.94 -31.86
C GLU A 402 -27.38 -6.90 -31.90
N ASN A 403 -27.57 -5.79 -32.61
CA ASN A 403 -26.56 -4.75 -32.73
C ASN A 403 -26.58 -3.84 -31.51
N HIS A 404 -25.41 -3.67 -30.90
CA HIS A 404 -25.17 -2.69 -29.84
C HIS A 404 -24.33 -1.55 -30.43
N SER A 405 -24.71 -0.31 -30.16
CA SER A 405 -23.93 0.86 -30.58
C SER A 405 -23.73 1.80 -29.41
N TYR A 406 -22.50 2.30 -29.27
CA TYR A 406 -22.15 3.33 -28.30
C TYR A 406 -22.00 4.67 -29.01
N PHE A 407 -22.49 5.71 -28.35
CA PHE A 407 -22.44 7.10 -28.77
C PHE A 407 -21.68 7.86 -27.70
N ILE A 408 -20.47 8.29 -28.01
CA ILE A 408 -19.58 9.00 -27.09
C ILE A 408 -19.51 10.44 -27.55
N ARG A 409 -19.97 11.35 -26.71
CA ARG A 409 -19.90 12.78 -26.97
C ARG A 409 -18.65 13.34 -26.31
N LEU A 410 -17.88 14.13 -27.05
CA LEU A 410 -16.67 14.77 -26.54
C LEU A 410 -16.97 16.18 -26.05
N GLU A 411 -16.23 16.65 -25.05
CA GLU A 411 -16.25 18.07 -24.68
C GLU A 411 -15.75 18.92 -25.85
N LYS A 412 -16.42 20.04 -26.07
CA LYS A 412 -16.20 20.88 -27.24
C LYS A 412 -14.84 21.55 -27.14
N PRO A 413 -13.92 21.32 -28.07
CA PRO A 413 -12.69 22.08 -28.08
C PRO A 413 -12.95 23.53 -28.54
N GLU A 414 -11.98 24.42 -28.30
CA GLU A 414 -11.98 25.73 -28.94
C GLU A 414 -12.13 25.58 -30.47
N THR A 415 -12.83 26.53 -31.10
CA THR A 415 -13.36 26.45 -32.48
C THR A 415 -12.35 26.04 -33.56
N GLU A 416 -11.05 26.20 -33.31
CA GLU A 416 -10.00 25.85 -34.27
C GLU A 416 -9.78 24.33 -34.42
N ILE A 417 -9.97 23.55 -33.35
CA ILE A 417 -9.70 22.11 -33.36
C ILE A 417 -10.82 21.33 -34.06
N ALA A 418 -12.06 21.82 -34.01
CA ALA A 418 -13.19 21.21 -34.71
C ALA A 418 -13.00 21.16 -36.24
N ASN A 419 -12.18 22.06 -36.80
CA ASN A 419 -11.84 22.08 -38.22
C ASN A 419 -10.75 21.06 -38.60
N ILE A 420 -9.97 20.57 -37.63
CA ILE A 420 -8.91 19.58 -37.84
C ILE A 420 -9.52 18.18 -37.98
N ILE A 421 -10.55 17.88 -37.18
CA ILE A 421 -11.26 16.61 -37.26
C ILE A 421 -12.20 16.67 -38.47
N GLN A 422 -11.69 16.24 -39.62
CA GLN A 422 -12.53 16.06 -40.80
C GLN A 422 -13.55 14.94 -40.53
N PRO A 423 -14.79 15.05 -41.01
CA PRO A 423 -15.75 13.95 -40.97
C PRO A 423 -15.26 12.80 -41.86
N GLU A 424 -14.38 11.95 -41.32
CA GLU A 424 -14.02 10.69 -41.96
C GLU A 424 -15.10 9.65 -41.68
N LYS A 425 -15.35 8.76 -42.65
CA LYS A 425 -16.36 7.70 -42.48
C LYS A 425 -16.01 6.79 -41.30
N ARG A 426 -14.71 6.58 -41.03
CA ARG A 426 -14.15 5.84 -39.88
C ARG A 426 -12.74 6.30 -39.57
N THR A 427 -12.40 6.45 -38.28
CA THR A 427 -11.03 6.65 -37.80
C THR A 427 -10.78 5.79 -36.55
N GLN A 428 -9.52 5.56 -36.20
CA GLN A 428 -9.15 4.80 -35.01
C GLN A 428 -8.82 5.74 -33.85
N VAL A 429 -9.39 5.47 -32.68
CA VAL A 429 -9.16 6.23 -31.45
C VAL A 429 -8.77 5.30 -30.30
N TYR A 430 -8.04 5.87 -29.34
CA TYR A 430 -7.72 5.26 -28.05
C TYR A 430 -8.60 5.89 -26.97
N PHE A 431 -9.21 5.06 -26.12
CA PHE A 431 -9.96 5.50 -24.96
C PHE A 431 -9.15 5.20 -23.72
N PHE A 432 -8.66 6.21 -23.01
CA PHE A 432 -7.93 6.08 -21.76
C PHE A 432 -8.87 6.30 -20.58
N LYS A 433 -8.86 5.36 -19.64
CA LYS A 433 -9.75 5.37 -18.49
C LYS A 433 -9.11 6.14 -17.33
N ARG A 434 -9.90 7.00 -16.69
CA ARG A 434 -9.44 7.77 -15.53
C ARG A 434 -9.49 6.93 -14.26
N GLN A 435 -8.40 7.01 -13.50
CA GLN A 435 -8.33 6.46 -12.14
C GLN A 435 -8.88 7.51 -11.16
N ARG A 436 -9.64 7.08 -10.16
CA ARG A 436 -10.35 7.97 -9.20
C ARG A 436 -10.26 7.41 -7.79
N HIS A 437 -10.95 8.02 -6.83
CA HIS A 437 -11.08 7.49 -5.46
C HIS A 437 -11.55 6.02 -5.44
N ARG A 438 -12.38 5.59 -6.41
CA ARG A 438 -12.79 4.19 -6.56
C ARG A 438 -11.62 3.23 -6.79
N THR A 439 -10.54 3.69 -7.42
CA THR A 439 -9.33 2.91 -7.69
C THR A 439 -8.67 2.53 -6.36
N ASP A 440 -8.56 3.49 -5.43
CA ASP A 440 -8.09 3.24 -4.07
C ASP A 440 -9.06 2.36 -3.27
N LEU A 441 -10.37 2.58 -3.41
CA LEU A 441 -11.38 1.75 -2.76
C LEU A 441 -11.34 0.29 -3.25
N PHE A 442 -11.07 0.06 -4.54
CA PHE A 442 -10.84 -1.28 -5.06
C PHE A 442 -9.63 -1.92 -4.39
N GLY A 443 -8.50 -1.20 -4.33
CA GLY A 443 -7.29 -1.66 -3.62
C GLY A 443 -7.56 -1.99 -2.15
N PHE A 444 -8.42 -1.20 -1.49
CA PHE A 444 -8.83 -1.44 -0.10
C PHE A 444 -9.67 -2.71 0.04
N GLY A 445 -10.67 -2.91 -0.84
CA GLY A 445 -11.45 -4.14 -0.88
C GLY A 445 -10.58 -5.37 -1.20
N ALA A 446 -9.61 -5.22 -2.10
CA ALA A 446 -8.63 -6.25 -2.44
C ALA A 446 -7.75 -6.64 -1.24
N LEU A 447 -7.31 -5.66 -0.44
CA LEU A 447 -6.54 -5.88 0.79
C LEU A 447 -7.36 -6.66 1.83
N ILE A 448 -8.62 -6.26 2.07
CA ILE A 448 -9.53 -6.97 3.00
C ILE A 448 -9.76 -8.41 2.51
N PHE A 449 -10.03 -8.58 1.21
CA PHE A 449 -10.22 -9.90 0.61
C PHE A 449 -9.00 -10.80 0.83
N GLU A 450 -7.80 -10.31 0.56
CA GLU A 450 -6.58 -11.07 0.70
C GLU A 450 -6.33 -11.52 2.15
N LEU A 451 -6.51 -10.60 3.12
CA LEU A 451 -6.35 -10.91 4.54
C LEU A 451 -7.39 -11.93 5.03
N LEU A 452 -8.65 -11.80 4.58
CA LEU A 452 -9.75 -12.68 4.99
C LEU A 452 -9.59 -14.10 4.43
N THR A 453 -9.12 -14.19 3.19
CA THR A 453 -8.95 -15.43 2.43
C THR A 453 -7.54 -16.03 2.55
N CYS A 454 -6.67 -15.38 3.31
CA CYS A 454 -5.30 -15.80 3.61
C CYS A 454 -4.42 -15.95 2.35
N GLY A 455 -4.42 -14.91 1.51
CA GLY A 455 -3.54 -14.81 0.34
C GLY A 455 -4.17 -15.25 -0.98
N LYS A 456 -5.50 -15.38 -1.08
CA LYS A 456 -6.14 -15.61 -2.40
C LYS A 456 -6.07 -14.32 -3.23
N SER A 457 -5.91 -14.48 -4.54
CA SER A 457 -5.75 -13.37 -5.47
C SER A 457 -7.07 -12.58 -5.64
N PRO A 458 -7.10 -11.29 -5.26
CA PRO A 458 -8.28 -10.44 -5.45
C PRO A 458 -8.58 -10.18 -6.93
N GLU A 459 -7.55 -10.08 -7.79
CA GLU A 459 -7.71 -10.02 -9.25
C GLU A 459 -8.51 -11.21 -9.79
N ARG A 460 -8.15 -12.46 -9.42
CA ARG A 460 -8.87 -13.65 -9.88
C ARG A 460 -10.30 -13.71 -9.37
N PHE A 461 -10.52 -13.24 -8.13
CA PHE A 461 -11.86 -13.13 -7.58
C PHE A 461 -12.70 -12.14 -8.37
N TYR A 462 -12.18 -10.93 -8.63
CA TYR A 462 -12.88 -9.93 -9.42
C TYR A 462 -13.19 -10.44 -10.84
N ASP A 463 -12.20 -11.04 -11.53
CA ASP A 463 -12.41 -11.59 -12.87
C ASP A 463 -13.53 -12.64 -12.91
N SER A 464 -13.67 -13.44 -11.83
CA SER A 464 -14.69 -14.48 -11.73
C SER A 464 -16.09 -13.90 -11.47
N ILE A 465 -16.21 -12.82 -10.69
CA ILE A 465 -17.49 -12.17 -10.38
C ILE A 465 -17.89 -11.08 -11.40
N ARG A 466 -16.98 -10.67 -12.29
CA ARG A 466 -17.17 -9.59 -13.26
C ARG A 466 -18.40 -9.76 -14.15
N SER A 467 -18.84 -10.99 -14.45
CA SER A 467 -20.07 -11.25 -15.21
C SER A 467 -21.35 -10.83 -14.50
N TYR A 468 -21.32 -10.70 -13.17
CA TYR A 468 -22.41 -10.20 -12.33
C TYR A 468 -22.29 -8.68 -12.10
N ASP A 469 -21.09 -8.13 -12.30
CA ASP A 469 -20.81 -6.70 -12.19
C ASP A 469 -21.39 -5.93 -13.39
N THR A 470 -22.71 -5.70 -13.36
CA THR A 470 -23.47 -5.03 -14.43
C THR A 470 -24.28 -3.88 -13.87
N THR A 471 -24.60 -2.89 -14.70
CA THR A 471 -25.41 -1.73 -14.28
C THR A 471 -26.86 -2.10 -13.94
N SER A 472 -27.33 -3.29 -14.33
CA SER A 472 -28.64 -3.82 -13.98
C SER A 472 -28.68 -4.55 -12.64
N GLN A 473 -27.53 -4.84 -12.05
CA GLN A 473 -27.44 -5.48 -10.75
C GLN A 473 -27.06 -4.46 -9.67
N ASP A 474 -27.46 -4.73 -8.44
CA ASP A 474 -26.97 -4.06 -7.25
C ASP A 474 -26.18 -5.05 -6.39
N VAL A 475 -25.35 -4.51 -5.49
CA VAL A 475 -24.56 -5.34 -4.58
C VAL A 475 -25.44 -6.24 -3.71
N GLU A 476 -26.64 -5.80 -3.35
CA GLU A 476 -27.54 -6.58 -2.48
C GLU A 476 -28.05 -7.85 -3.19
N THR A 477 -28.34 -7.76 -4.49
CA THR A 477 -28.72 -8.90 -5.33
C THR A 477 -27.60 -9.94 -5.38
N ILE A 478 -26.36 -9.49 -5.53
CA ILE A 478 -25.17 -10.37 -5.52
C ILE A 478 -24.98 -10.96 -4.11
N MET A 479 -25.25 -10.20 -3.06
CA MET A 479 -25.21 -10.69 -1.67
C MET A 479 -26.30 -11.73 -1.39
N GLU A 480 -27.47 -11.67 -2.01
CA GLU A 480 -28.48 -12.72 -1.88
C GLU A 480 -27.99 -14.05 -2.50
N LEU A 481 -27.27 -14.00 -3.62
CA LEU A 481 -26.61 -15.20 -4.17
C LEU A 481 -25.59 -15.77 -3.18
N TYR A 482 -24.78 -14.90 -2.56
CA TYR A 482 -23.84 -15.31 -1.52
C TYR A 482 -24.54 -15.97 -0.32
N LYS A 483 -25.62 -15.38 0.20
CA LYS A 483 -26.40 -15.93 1.33
C LYS A 483 -27.00 -17.30 1.01
N GLN A 484 -27.48 -17.49 -0.23
CA GLN A 484 -27.98 -18.80 -0.67
C GLN A 484 -26.88 -19.85 -0.66
N ILE A 485 -25.65 -19.50 -1.07
CA ILE A 485 -24.51 -20.43 -1.02
C ILE A 485 -24.11 -20.71 0.44
N SER A 486 -23.97 -19.67 1.27
CA SER A 486 -23.52 -19.82 2.66
C SER A 486 -24.49 -20.66 3.49
N ASN A 487 -25.76 -20.68 3.11
CA ASN A 487 -26.82 -21.49 3.71
C ASN A 487 -27.05 -22.85 3.01
N PHE A 488 -26.19 -23.25 2.06
CA PHE A 488 -26.32 -24.49 1.29
C PHE A 488 -27.60 -24.62 0.48
N GLN A 489 -28.18 -23.50 0.06
CA GLN A 489 -29.43 -23.43 -0.70
C GLN A 489 -29.22 -23.33 -2.22
N SER A 490 -28.03 -22.89 -2.67
CA SER A 490 -27.69 -22.86 -4.09
C SER A 490 -26.75 -24.00 -4.48
N THR A 491 -27.03 -24.63 -5.62
CA THR A 491 -26.19 -25.65 -6.26
C THR A 491 -25.62 -25.18 -7.60
N GLU A 492 -25.79 -23.90 -7.95
CA GLU A 492 -25.28 -23.35 -9.21
C GLU A 492 -23.74 -23.39 -9.20
N PRO A 493 -23.08 -24.21 -10.04
CA PRO A 493 -21.65 -24.46 -9.92
C PRO A 493 -20.79 -23.20 -10.11
N GLY A 494 -21.19 -22.30 -11.01
CA GLY A 494 -20.45 -21.06 -11.29
C GLY A 494 -20.40 -20.13 -10.09
N ILE A 495 -21.56 -19.86 -9.49
CA ILE A 495 -21.69 -19.02 -8.30
C ILE A 495 -20.97 -19.64 -7.08
N VAL A 496 -21.10 -20.95 -6.89
CA VAL A 496 -20.37 -21.67 -5.82
C VAL A 496 -18.85 -21.52 -6.00
N GLN A 497 -18.34 -21.62 -7.23
CA GLN A 497 -16.91 -21.45 -7.51
C GLN A 497 -16.43 -20.01 -7.27
N ILE A 498 -17.23 -19.02 -7.63
CA ILE A 498 -16.91 -17.59 -7.42
C ILE A 498 -16.72 -17.28 -5.93
N PHE A 499 -17.61 -17.78 -5.07
CA PHE A 499 -17.57 -17.50 -3.63
C PHE A 499 -16.81 -18.55 -2.79
N ALA A 500 -16.26 -19.60 -3.43
CA ALA A 500 -15.42 -20.59 -2.76
C ALA A 500 -14.26 -20.01 -1.93
N PRO A 501 -13.59 -18.89 -2.32
CA PRO A 501 -12.56 -18.26 -1.50
C PRO A 501 -13.03 -17.80 -0.11
N PHE A 502 -14.32 -17.57 0.09
CA PHE A 502 -14.89 -17.16 1.38
C PHE A 502 -15.21 -18.32 2.32
N LYS A 503 -14.88 -19.57 1.95
CA LYS A 503 -14.92 -20.69 2.90
C LYS A 503 -13.75 -20.60 3.87
N LEU A 504 -13.99 -21.00 5.12
CA LEU A 504 -12.94 -20.97 6.15
C LEU A 504 -11.72 -21.83 5.77
N HIS A 505 -11.99 -23.01 5.22
CA HIS A 505 -11.08 -23.94 4.57
C HIS A 505 -11.86 -24.71 3.48
N GLU A 506 -11.17 -25.36 2.54
CA GLU A 506 -11.82 -25.99 1.37
C GLU A 506 -12.88 -27.03 1.75
N ALA A 507 -12.61 -27.81 2.79
CA ALA A 507 -13.54 -28.80 3.35
C ALA A 507 -14.60 -28.21 4.32
N SER A 508 -14.55 -26.91 4.62
CA SER A 508 -15.45 -26.28 5.59
C SER A 508 -16.84 -26.06 5.02
N SER A 509 -17.84 -26.17 5.89
CA SER A 509 -19.17 -25.64 5.65
C SER A 509 -19.33 -24.18 6.11
N THR A 510 -18.33 -23.61 6.79
CA THR A 510 -18.41 -22.24 7.29
C THR A 510 -17.92 -21.26 6.23
N TYR A 511 -18.75 -20.25 5.95
CA TYR A 511 -18.44 -19.13 5.08
C TYR A 511 -18.23 -17.85 5.90
N ALA A 512 -17.55 -16.87 5.29
CA ALA A 512 -17.31 -15.57 5.92
C ALA A 512 -18.62 -14.84 6.28
N PRO A 513 -18.63 -14.01 7.34
CA PRO A 513 -19.79 -13.20 7.68
C PRO A 513 -20.28 -12.34 6.49
N PRO A 514 -21.59 -12.26 6.21
CA PRO A 514 -22.11 -11.48 5.09
C PRO A 514 -21.69 -10.00 5.09
N GLU A 515 -21.49 -9.41 6.26
CA GLU A 515 -21.13 -8.00 6.43
C GLU A 515 -19.76 -7.68 5.83
N ILE A 516 -18.75 -8.52 6.08
CA ILE A 516 -17.40 -8.31 5.53
C ILE A 516 -17.36 -8.60 4.02
N VAL A 517 -18.15 -9.56 3.54
CA VAL A 517 -18.29 -9.84 2.11
C VAL A 517 -18.97 -8.68 1.40
N SER A 518 -20.04 -8.12 1.98
CA SER A 518 -20.70 -6.93 1.46
C SER A 518 -19.75 -5.74 1.37
N LEU A 519 -18.92 -5.50 2.40
CA LEU A 519 -17.88 -4.47 2.38
C LEU A 519 -16.90 -4.66 1.20
N ILE A 520 -16.38 -5.87 1.01
CA ILE A 520 -15.48 -6.21 -0.10
C ILE A 520 -16.15 -5.94 -1.45
N LEU A 521 -17.39 -6.40 -1.65
CA LEU A 521 -18.12 -6.20 -2.90
C LEU A 521 -18.42 -4.72 -3.18
N LYS A 522 -18.82 -3.95 -2.15
CA LYS A 522 -19.09 -2.50 -2.28
C LYS A 522 -17.83 -1.70 -2.61
N CYS A 523 -16.65 -2.24 -2.31
CA CYS A 523 -15.35 -1.67 -2.67
C CYS A 523 -14.89 -2.09 -4.08
N MET A 524 -15.08 -3.37 -4.44
CA MET A 524 -14.47 -3.95 -5.65
C MET A 524 -15.35 -3.93 -6.91
N LEU A 525 -16.68 -3.90 -6.80
CA LEU A 525 -17.58 -3.99 -7.97
C LEU A 525 -17.73 -2.66 -8.71
N TYR A 526 -17.37 -2.65 -9.99
CA TYR A 526 -17.20 -1.47 -10.84
C TYR A 526 -18.47 -0.94 -11.50
N LYS A 527 -19.43 -1.78 -11.86
CA LYS A 527 -20.66 -1.40 -12.58
C LYS A 527 -21.93 -1.54 -11.74
N ALA A 528 -21.96 -2.48 -10.80
CA ALA A 528 -23.10 -2.70 -9.91
C ALA A 528 -23.46 -1.43 -9.12
N SER A 529 -24.75 -1.26 -8.82
CA SER A 529 -25.24 -0.16 -7.99
C SER A 529 -25.15 -0.48 -6.48
N ASN A 530 -25.36 0.53 -5.62
CA ASN A 530 -25.19 0.45 -4.15
C ASN A 530 -23.76 0.11 -3.67
N ARG A 531 -22.78 0.82 -4.23
CA ARG A 531 -21.34 0.75 -3.90
C ARG A 531 -20.86 2.06 -3.28
N PHE A 532 -19.68 2.06 -2.65
CA PHE A 532 -19.18 3.24 -1.91
C PHE A 532 -18.91 4.49 -2.75
N TYR A 533 -18.83 4.36 -4.07
CA TYR A 533 -18.54 5.46 -4.99
C TYR A 533 -19.69 5.75 -5.98
N ASN A 534 -20.89 5.23 -5.72
CA ASN A 534 -22.12 5.70 -6.36
C ASN A 534 -22.79 6.70 -5.42
N SER A 535 -22.37 7.96 -5.50
CA SER A 535 -23.07 9.11 -4.89
C SER A 535 -23.45 10.09 -5.97
#